data_AF-A0A8X6GNV8-F1
#
_entry.id   AF-A0A8X6GNV8-F1
#
_cell.length_a   1.000
_cell.length_b   1.000
_cell.length_c   1.000
_cell.angle_alpha   90.00
_cell.angle_beta   90.00
_cell.angle_gamma   90.00
#
_symmetry.space_group_name_H-M   'P 1'
#
loop_
_entity.id
_entity.type
_entity.pdbx_description
1 polymer ?
#
loop_
_entity_poly.entity_id
_entity_poly.type
_entity_poly.pdbx_seq_one_letter_code
_entity_poly.pdbx_strand_id
1 'polypeptide(L)'
;MASKSKELGVNVKNMIIQLRNEGLTYRAIGIQLNISLFTVRSVEKKFNETGSTENKVRSGQPGIFSAREKRSIIKEVKNNPKISAPQLAKDVANTSHKTFSVQTIRNVLHEESYYGRVARKKQ
;
A
#
# COMPACT_ATOMS: atom_id res chain seq x y z
N MET A 1 -10.38 -13.33 18.22
CA MET A 1 -9.22 -13.66 17.35
C MET A 1 -8.00 -12.93 17.89
N ALA A 2 -6.91 -13.62 18.22
CA ALA A 2 -5.69 -12.97 18.70
C ALA A 2 -5.09 -12.09 17.59
N SER A 3 -4.54 -10.92 17.96
CA SER A 3 -3.82 -10.06 17.02
C SER A 3 -2.57 -10.77 16.50
N LYS A 4 -2.25 -10.56 15.22
CA LYS A 4 -1.07 -11.16 14.61
C LYS A 4 0.19 -10.54 15.24
N SER A 5 1.15 -11.39 15.62
CA SER A 5 2.45 -10.95 16.13
C SER A 5 3.30 -10.27 15.05
N LYS A 6 4.35 -9.57 15.49
CA LYS A 6 5.34 -8.92 14.61
C LYS A 6 5.91 -9.92 13.61
N GLU A 7 6.08 -9.48 12.36
CA GLU A 7 6.67 -10.31 11.31
C GLU A 7 8.13 -10.65 11.63
N LEU A 8 8.55 -11.86 11.23
CA LEU A 8 9.95 -12.27 11.38
C LEU A 8 10.87 -11.41 10.51
N GLY A 9 12.05 -11.10 11.05
CA GLY A 9 13.12 -10.43 10.31
C GLY A 9 13.65 -11.31 9.17
N VAL A 10 14.16 -10.67 8.13
CA VAL A 10 14.71 -11.35 6.94
C VAL A 10 15.83 -12.31 7.32
N ASN A 11 16.73 -11.89 8.22
CA ASN A 11 17.85 -12.70 8.70
C ASN A 11 17.39 -14.04 9.32
N VAL A 12 16.33 -14.00 10.13
CA VAL A 12 15.79 -15.21 10.78
C VAL A 12 15.18 -16.16 9.74
N LYS A 13 14.50 -15.62 8.73
CA LYS A 13 13.95 -16.43 7.63
C LYS A 13 15.04 -17.05 6.76
N ASN A 14 16.12 -16.31 6.50
CA ASN A 14 17.28 -16.84 5.79
C ASN A 14 17.90 -18.02 6.56
N MET A 15 18.07 -17.87 7.88
CA MET A 15 18.54 -18.96 8.74
C MET A 15 17.63 -20.20 8.68
N ILE A 16 16.30 -19.99 8.70
CA ILE A 16 15.33 -21.09 8.55
C ILE A 16 15.56 -21.86 7.25
N ILE A 17 15.75 -21.16 6.12
CA ILE A 17 15.94 -21.79 4.81
C ILE A 17 17.30 -22.48 4.74
N GLN A 18 18.34 -21.87 5.29
CA GLN A 18 19.67 -22.48 5.35
C GLN A 18 19.62 -23.82 6.12
N LEU A 19 19.08 -23.81 7.34
CA LEU A 19 18.94 -25.03 8.17
C LEU A 19 18.05 -26.08 7.48
N ARG A 20 17.07 -25.62 6.69
CA ARG A 20 16.22 -26.54 5.93
C ARG A 20 16.94 -27.17 4.74
N ASN A 21 17.80 -26.42 4.05
CA ASN A 21 18.67 -26.92 2.99
C ASN A 21 19.73 -27.90 3.53
N GLU A 22 20.18 -27.70 4.77
CA GLU A 22 21.04 -28.65 5.51
C GLU A 22 20.31 -29.95 5.90
N GLY A 23 18.99 -30.03 5.67
CA GLY A 23 18.18 -31.24 5.84
C GLY A 23 17.42 -31.33 7.17
N LEU A 24 17.56 -30.35 8.08
CA LEU A 24 16.94 -30.39 9.40
C LEU A 24 15.41 -30.34 9.35
N THR A 25 14.75 -31.18 10.15
CA THR A 25 13.28 -31.22 10.21
C THR A 25 12.69 -29.91 10.75
N TYR A 26 11.44 -29.59 10.38
CA TYR A 26 10.78 -28.36 10.84
C TYR A 26 10.73 -28.23 12.37
N ARG A 27 10.59 -29.36 13.08
CA ARG A 27 10.55 -29.39 14.53
C ARG A 27 11.92 -29.07 15.13
N ALA A 28 13.00 -29.61 14.57
CA ALA A 28 14.37 -29.32 15.00
C ALA A 28 14.69 -27.82 14.83
N ILE A 29 14.37 -27.25 13.66
CA ILE A 29 14.56 -25.82 13.37
C ILE A 29 13.76 -24.96 14.34
N GLY A 30 12.50 -25.33 14.58
CA GLY A 30 11.62 -24.60 15.50
C GLY A 30 12.14 -24.58 16.94
N ILE A 31 12.67 -25.70 17.43
CA ILE A 31 13.30 -25.79 18.76
C ILE A 31 14.58 -24.93 18.79
N GLN A 32 15.45 -25.05 17.80
CA GLN A 32 16.73 -24.34 17.74
C GLN A 32 16.58 -22.82 17.68
N LEU A 33 15.60 -22.32 16.91
CA LEU A 33 15.36 -20.88 16.74
C LEU A 33 14.29 -20.33 17.69
N ASN A 34 13.70 -21.17 18.55
CA ASN A 34 12.56 -20.85 19.41
C ASN A 34 11.35 -20.27 18.64
N ILE A 35 11.00 -20.93 17.52
CA ILE A 35 9.92 -20.54 16.61
C ILE A 35 8.96 -21.72 16.45
N SER A 36 7.67 -21.44 16.27
CA SER A 36 6.69 -22.51 16.03
C SER A 36 6.98 -23.27 14.72
N LEU A 37 6.77 -24.59 14.72
CA LEU A 37 6.94 -25.43 13.53
C LEU A 37 6.07 -24.96 12.34
N PHE A 38 4.89 -24.40 12.63
CA PHE A 38 3.96 -23.87 11.62
C PHE A 38 4.52 -22.63 10.94
N THR A 39 5.22 -21.79 11.70
CA THR A 39 5.91 -20.61 11.16
C THR A 39 7.06 -21.04 10.26
N VAL A 40 7.87 -22.01 10.67
CA VAL A 40 8.97 -22.58 9.85
C VAL A 40 8.42 -23.10 8.52
N ARG A 41 7.38 -23.94 8.56
CA ARG A 41 6.70 -24.47 7.37
C ARG A 41 6.14 -23.37 6.47
N SER A 42 5.55 -22.33 7.07
CA SER A 42 4.97 -21.21 6.32
C SER A 42 6.04 -20.37 5.63
N VAL A 43 7.21 -20.22 6.24
CA VAL A 43 8.35 -19.50 5.65
C VAL A 43 8.91 -20.27 4.46
N GLU A 44 9.18 -21.57 4.61
CA GLU A 44 9.67 -22.41 3.51
C GLU A 44 8.68 -22.47 2.35
N LYS A 45 7.38 -22.67 2.63
CA LYS A 45 6.35 -22.66 1.59
C LYS A 45 6.36 -21.37 0.77
N LYS A 46 6.41 -20.21 1.45
CA LYS A 46 6.48 -18.92 0.77
C LYS A 46 7.77 -18.75 -0.02
N PHE A 47 8.89 -19.20 0.51
CA PHE A 47 10.17 -19.14 -0.19
C PHE A 47 10.13 -19.97 -1.48
N ASN A 48 9.54 -21.16 -1.46
CA ASN A 48 9.40 -21.98 -2.66
C ASN A 48 8.45 -21.34 -3.71
N GLU A 49 7.42 -20.62 -3.27
CA GLU A 49 6.49 -19.92 -4.15
C GLU A 49 7.06 -18.62 -4.75
N THR A 50 7.84 -17.85 -3.98
CA THR A 50 8.26 -16.50 -4.37
C THR A 50 9.77 -16.32 -4.56
N GLY A 51 10.59 -17.29 -4.16
CA GLY A 51 12.06 -17.24 -4.23
C GLY A 51 12.71 -16.20 -3.30
N SER A 52 11.97 -15.65 -2.33
CA SER A 52 12.43 -14.52 -1.50
C SER A 52 11.95 -14.66 -0.06
N THR A 53 12.78 -14.19 0.87
CA THR A 53 12.51 -14.11 2.31
C THR A 53 12.00 -12.75 2.76
N GLU A 54 12.00 -11.76 1.87
CA GLU A 54 11.57 -10.41 2.18
C GLU A 54 10.09 -10.35 2.58
N ASN A 55 9.77 -9.44 3.50
CA ASN A 55 8.38 -9.16 3.84
C ASN A 55 7.77 -8.32 2.72
N LYS A 56 6.78 -8.88 2.02
CA LYS A 56 6.02 -8.11 1.03
C LYS A 56 5.26 -6.99 1.73
N VAL A 57 5.38 -5.78 1.19
CA VAL A 57 4.57 -4.64 1.61
C VAL A 57 3.10 -4.99 1.38
N ARG A 58 2.23 -4.58 2.32
CA ARG A 58 0.79 -4.76 2.15
C ARG A 58 0.32 -3.88 1.01
N SER A 59 -0.59 -4.40 0.19
CA SER A 59 -1.17 -3.65 -0.94
C SER A 59 -1.90 -2.37 -0.52
N GLY A 60 -2.30 -2.28 0.75
CA GLY A 60 -3.18 -1.22 1.25
C GLY A 60 -4.60 -1.37 0.70
N GLN A 61 -5.44 -0.40 1.06
CA GLN A 61 -6.80 -0.29 0.54
C GLN A 61 -6.78 0.46 -0.80
N PRO A 62 -7.48 -0.02 -1.84
CA PRO A 62 -7.59 0.72 -3.09
C PRO A 62 -8.31 2.06 -2.87
N GLY A 63 -7.85 3.10 -3.56
CA GLY A 63 -8.48 4.42 -3.51
C GLY A 63 -9.86 4.44 -4.17
N ILE A 64 -10.66 5.46 -3.85
CA ILE A 64 -12.04 5.63 -4.36
C ILE A 64 -12.07 5.78 -5.89
N PHE A 65 -11.08 6.49 -6.44
CA PHE A 65 -10.96 6.75 -7.87
C PHE A 65 -9.97 5.80 -8.54
N SER A 66 -10.41 5.25 -9.67
CA SER A 66 -9.55 4.54 -10.61
C SER A 66 -8.57 5.48 -11.31
N ALA A 67 -7.53 4.92 -11.92
CA ALA A 67 -6.57 5.70 -12.71
C ALA A 67 -7.23 6.49 -13.86
N ARG A 68 -8.29 5.95 -14.46
CA ARG A 68 -9.05 6.62 -15.53
C ARG A 68 -9.82 7.83 -15.00
N GLU A 69 -10.49 7.67 -13.86
CA GLU A 69 -11.24 8.77 -13.24
C GLU A 69 -10.31 9.89 -12.79
N LYS A 70 -9.16 9.55 -12.16
CA LYS A 70 -8.14 10.54 -11.80
C LYS A 70 -7.70 11.35 -13.03
N ARG A 71 -7.43 10.69 -14.16
CA ARG A 71 -7.08 11.38 -15.43
C ARG A 71 -8.19 12.31 -15.93
N SER A 72 -9.47 11.91 -15.82
CA SER A 72 -10.59 12.78 -16.20
C SER A 72 -10.67 14.03 -15.31
N ILE A 73 -10.50 13.87 -13.99
CA ILE A 73 -10.47 14.99 -13.04
C ILE A 73 -9.34 15.97 -13.39
N ILE A 74 -8.14 15.45 -13.65
CA ILE A 74 -6.98 16.28 -14.04
C ILE A 74 -7.23 17.00 -15.38
N LYS A 75 -7.88 16.33 -16.34
CA LYS A 75 -8.23 16.93 -17.63
C LYS A 75 -9.20 18.11 -17.45
N GLU A 76 -10.17 17.98 -16.56
CA GLU A 76 -11.13 19.05 -16.27
C GLU A 76 -10.44 20.29 -15.68
N VAL A 77 -9.51 20.10 -14.76
CA VAL A 77 -8.68 21.19 -14.19
C VAL A 77 -7.77 21.83 -15.23
N LYS A 78 -7.19 21.03 -16.15
CA LYS A 78 -6.39 21.58 -17.25
C LYS A 78 -7.22 22.45 -18.20
N ASN A 79 -8.47 22.06 -18.46
CA ASN A 79 -9.38 22.83 -19.30
C ASN A 79 -9.89 24.10 -18.59
N ASN A 80 -10.15 24.03 -17.29
CA ASN A 80 -10.60 25.17 -16.48
C ASN A 80 -9.74 25.32 -15.21
N PRO A 81 -8.57 25.97 -15.29
CA PRO A 81 -7.63 26.05 -14.17
C PRO A 81 -8.14 26.82 -12.94
N LYS A 82 -9.20 27.62 -13.08
CA LYS A 82 -9.79 28.41 -11.99
C LYS A 82 -10.89 27.68 -11.24
N ILE A 83 -11.22 26.44 -11.63
CA ILE A 83 -12.26 25.66 -10.96
C ILE A 83 -11.88 25.38 -9.50
N SER A 84 -12.82 25.62 -8.59
CA SER A 84 -12.60 25.36 -7.17
C SER A 84 -12.77 23.87 -6.86
N ALA A 85 -11.99 23.34 -5.90
CA ALA A 85 -12.09 21.93 -5.50
C ALA A 85 -13.52 21.51 -5.05
N PRO A 86 -14.30 22.34 -4.31
CA PRO A 86 -15.69 21.99 -3.97
C PRO A 86 -16.60 21.92 -5.20
N GLN A 87 -16.39 22.78 -6.19
CA GLN A 87 -17.18 22.76 -7.43
C GLN A 87 -16.85 21.51 -8.24
N LEU A 88 -15.56 21.25 -8.45
CA LEU A 88 -15.07 20.04 -9.12
C LEU A 88 -15.58 18.76 -8.44
N ALA A 89 -15.66 18.74 -7.11
CA ALA A 89 -16.22 17.60 -6.38
C ALA A 89 -17.68 17.33 -6.71
N LYS A 90 -18.50 18.37 -6.91
CA LYS A 90 -19.91 18.21 -7.31
C LYS A 90 -20.01 17.66 -8.73
N ASP A 91 -19.22 18.21 -9.64
CA ASP A 91 -19.23 17.81 -11.06
C ASP A 91 -18.80 16.34 -11.23
N VAL A 92 -17.77 15.93 -10.48
CA VAL A 92 -17.31 14.54 -10.43
C VAL A 92 -18.33 13.63 -9.74
N ALA A 93 -19.01 14.08 -8.68
CA ALA A 93 -20.03 13.28 -8.00
C ALA A 93 -21.23 13.01 -8.91
N ASN A 94 -21.65 14.01 -9.70
CA ASN A 94 -22.72 13.89 -10.69
C ASN A 94 -22.39 12.86 -11.78
N THR A 95 -21.12 12.78 -12.19
CA THR A 95 -20.68 11.89 -13.28
C THR A 95 -20.35 10.47 -12.79
N SER A 96 -19.73 10.34 -11.63
CA SER A 96 -19.20 9.07 -11.12
C SER A 96 -20.16 8.31 -10.22
N HIS A 97 -21.24 8.95 -9.74
CA HIS A 97 -22.18 8.40 -8.75
C HIS A 97 -21.51 7.83 -7.49
N LYS A 98 -20.30 8.32 -7.16
CA LYS A 98 -19.53 7.93 -5.98
C LYS A 98 -19.66 8.97 -4.88
N THR A 99 -19.66 8.50 -3.63
CA THR A 99 -19.60 9.36 -2.45
C THR A 99 -18.14 9.56 -2.03
N PHE A 100 -17.72 10.82 -1.91
CA PHE A 100 -16.38 11.17 -1.47
C PHE A 100 -16.38 12.58 -0.86
N SER A 101 -15.36 12.85 -0.05
CA SER A 101 -15.14 14.19 0.50
C SER A 101 -14.44 15.09 -0.50
N VAL A 102 -14.62 16.41 -0.37
CA VAL A 102 -13.86 17.40 -1.15
C VAL A 102 -12.35 17.20 -0.98
N GLN A 103 -11.91 16.72 0.18
CA GLN A 103 -10.51 16.41 0.43
C GLN A 103 -9.97 15.29 -0.46
N THR A 104 -10.82 14.34 -0.85
CA THR A 104 -10.43 13.27 -1.79
C THR A 104 -10.04 13.85 -3.15
N ILE A 105 -10.79 14.85 -3.64
CA ILE A 105 -10.44 15.57 -4.86
C ILE A 105 -9.13 16.34 -4.68
N ARG A 106 -8.96 17.07 -3.57
CA ARG A 106 -7.69 17.77 -3.29
C ARG A 106 -6.50 16.81 -3.26
N ASN A 107 -6.64 15.63 -2.68
CA ASN A 107 -5.57 14.62 -2.66
C ASN A 107 -5.19 14.18 -4.08
N VAL A 108 -6.18 13.95 -4.97
CA VAL A 108 -5.91 13.65 -6.39
C VAL A 108 -5.18 14.81 -7.08
N LEU A 109 -5.53 16.06 -6.77
CA LEU A 109 -4.84 17.24 -7.33
C LEU A 109 -3.41 17.37 -6.80
N HIS A 110 -3.20 17.09 -5.51
CA HIS A 110 -1.88 17.16 -4.88
C HIS A 110 -0.94 16.06 -5.39
N GLU A 111 -1.44 14.87 -5.72
CA GLU A 111 -0.66 13.81 -6.38
C GLU A 111 -0.01 14.31 -7.69
N GLU A 112 -0.66 15.25 -8.37
CA GLU A 112 -0.20 15.88 -9.63
C GLU A 112 0.37 17.30 -9.42
N SER A 113 0.69 17.66 -8.17
CA SER A 113 1.27 18.95 -7.79
C SER A 113 0.40 20.20 -8.06
N TYR A 114 -0.91 20.06 -8.19
CA TYR A 114 -1.85 21.19 -8.27
C TYR A 114 -2.23 21.68 -6.88
N TYR A 115 -1.73 22.86 -6.50
CA TYR A 115 -2.02 23.48 -5.21
C TYR A 115 -2.68 24.85 -5.39
N GLY A 116 -3.69 25.15 -4.59
CA GLY A 116 -4.17 26.52 -4.41
C GLY A 116 -3.11 27.32 -3.65
N ARG A 117 -2.44 28.26 -4.30
CA ARG A 117 -1.46 29.15 -3.68
C ARG A 117 -1.84 30.61 -3.91
N VAL A 118 -1.54 31.45 -2.92
CA VAL A 118 -1.68 32.90 -2.99
C VAL A 118 -0.29 33.51 -2.84
N ALA A 119 0.02 34.51 -3.66
CA ALA A 119 1.29 35.22 -3.54
C ALA A 119 1.39 35.88 -2.15
N ARG A 120 2.53 35.70 -1.48
CA ARG A 120 2.80 36.38 -0.21
C ARG A 120 2.92 37.89 -0.48
N LYS A 121 2.21 38.70 0.31
CA LYS A 121 2.37 40.16 0.27
C LYS A 121 3.81 40.51 0.65
N LYS A 122 4.47 41.31 -0.21
CA LYS A 122 5.82 41.82 0.06
C LYS A 122 5.76 42.69 1.32
N GLN A 123 6.69 42.46 2.24
CA GLN A 123 6.91 43.32 3.41
C GLN A 123 7.62 44.61 2.99
#